data_AF-A0A969IS28-F1
#
_entry.id   AF-A0A969IS28-F1
#
_cell.length_a   1.000
_cell.length_b   1.000
_cell.length_c   1.000
_cell.angle_alpha   90.00
_cell.angle_beta   90.00
_cell.angle_gamma   90.00
#
_symmetry.space_group_name_H-M   'P 1'
#
loop_
_entity.id
_entity.type
_entity.pdbx_description
1 polymer ?
#
loop_
_entity_poly.entity_id
_entity_poly.type
_entity_poly.pdbx_seq_one_letter_code
_entity_poly.pdbx_strand_id
1 'polypeptide(L)'
;MIRVIDIETTGIDPATDAIIEIASVDMVRDGGIGLVGRTSVSMAWVIPPGASAVHHIVDQDVANAPPFNEVVDRFKGADFYVAHNCEFERSFFAAQ
;
A
#
# COMPACT_ATOMS: atom_id res chain seq x y z
N MET A 1 16.58 -9.39 4.40
CA MET A 1 15.98 -8.74 3.23
C MET A 1 15.37 -7.42 3.67
N ILE A 2 15.75 -6.33 3.00
CA ILE A 2 15.14 -5.01 3.19
C ILE A 2 14.11 -4.83 2.10
N ARG A 3 12.86 -4.56 2.47
CA ARG A 3 11.75 -4.28 1.55
C ARG A 3 11.33 -2.84 1.69
N VAL A 4 11.45 -2.08 0.61
CA VAL A 4 10.85 -0.75 0.53
C VAL A 4 9.38 -0.93 0.19
N ILE A 5 8.50 -0.33 0.98
CA ILE A 5 7.05 -0.47 0.85
C ILE A 5 6.40 0.91 0.80
N ASP A 6 5.30 0.99 0.07
CA ASP A 6 4.52 2.20 -0.10
C ASP A 6 3.03 1.82 -0.23
N ILE A 7 2.14 2.69 0.26
CA ILE A 7 0.69 2.50 0.19
C ILE A 7 0.02 3.78 -0.27
N GLU A 8 -1.05 3.63 -1.07
CA GLU A 8 -1.97 4.73 -1.35
C GLU A 8 -3.28 4.49 -0.61
N THR A 9 -3.89 5.57 -0.14
CA THR A 9 -5.00 5.51 0.83
C THR A 9 -6.09 6.51 0.48
N THR A 10 -7.30 6.29 1.01
CA THR A 10 -8.42 7.23 0.83
C THR A 10 -8.29 8.52 1.63
N GLY A 11 -7.32 8.60 2.55
CA GLY A 11 -7.11 9.70 3.48
C GLY A 11 -5.97 9.40 4.44
N ILE A 12 -5.92 10.05 5.60
CA ILE A 12 -4.77 9.96 6.52
C ILE A 12 -5.08 9.32 7.87
N ASP A 13 -6.34 9.01 8.16
CA ASP A 13 -6.76 8.44 9.43
C ASP A 13 -7.02 6.93 9.28
N PRO A 14 -6.15 6.05 9.81
CA PRO A 14 -6.31 4.61 9.67
C PRO A 14 -7.55 4.04 10.37
N ALA A 15 -8.24 4.82 11.22
CA ALA A 15 -9.51 4.41 11.82
C ALA A 15 -10.70 4.56 10.86
N THR A 16 -10.58 5.40 9.84
CA THR A 16 -11.69 5.73 8.92
C THR A 16 -11.34 5.58 7.44
N ASP A 17 -10.05 5.58 7.10
CA ASP A 17 -9.53 5.48 5.74
C ASP A 17 -9.01 4.08 5.43
N ALA A 18 -8.95 3.76 4.14
CA ALA A 18 -8.55 2.44 3.66
C ALA A 18 -7.32 2.52 2.74
N ILE A 19 -6.54 1.43 2.72
CA ILE A 19 -5.49 1.19 1.73
C ILE A 19 -6.16 0.81 0.40
N ILE A 20 -5.78 1.47 -0.68
CA ILE A 20 -6.31 1.24 -2.04
C ILE A 20 -5.22 0.82 -3.05
N GLU A 21 -3.95 0.95 -2.69
CA GLU A 21 -2.82 0.36 -3.41
C GLU A 21 -1.72 -0.02 -2.41
N ILE A 22 -1.02 -1.12 -2.70
CA ILE A 22 0.19 -1.51 -1.99
C ILE A 22 1.26 -1.90 -3.01
N ALA A 23 2.46 -1.36 -2.82
CA ALA A 23 3.62 -1.64 -3.64
C ALA A 23 4.86 -1.91 -2.79
N SER A 24 5.77 -2.73 -3.31
CA SER A 24 7.06 -2.92 -2.69
C SER A 24 8.15 -3.31 -3.67
N VAL A 25 9.39 -3.00 -3.28
CA VAL A 25 10.59 -3.52 -3.92
C VAL A 25 11.57 -4.05 -2.89
N ASP A 26 12.27 -5.13 -3.23
CA ASP A 26 13.35 -5.65 -2.39
C ASP A 26 14.70 -5.03 -2.75
N MET A 27 15.42 -4.53 -1.76
CA MET A 27 16.80 -4.07 -1.93
C MET A 27 17.73 -5.28 -1.96
N VAL A 28 18.52 -5.43 -3.04
CA VAL A 28 19.59 -6.44 -3.10
C VAL A 28 20.92 -5.86 -2.64
N ARG A 29 21.81 -6.73 -2.15
CA ARG A 29 23.05 -6.34 -1.43
C ARG A 29 23.97 -5.40 -2.22
N ASP A 30 23.90 -5.41 -3.55
CA ASP A 30 24.73 -4.58 -4.43
C ASP A 30 24.04 -3.28 -4.89
N GLY A 31 22.99 -2.85 -4.18
CA GLY A 31 22.24 -1.62 -4.48
C GLY A 31 21.22 -1.75 -5.62
N GLY A 32 21.06 -2.95 -6.17
CA GLY A 32 20.02 -3.25 -7.15
C GLY A 32 18.62 -3.33 -6.53
N ILE A 33 17.62 -3.31 -7.41
CA ILE A 33 16.21 -3.50 -7.08
C ILE A 33 15.81 -4.91 -7.53
N GLY A 34 15.29 -5.70 -6.60
CA GLY A 34 14.87 -7.10 -6.77
C GLY A 34 13.39 -7.23 -7.07
N LEU A 35 12.73 -8.21 -6.42
CA LEU A 35 11.30 -8.49 -6.58
C LEU A 35 10.49 -7.20 -6.43
N VAL A 36 9.69 -6.89 -7.46
CA VAL A 36 8.77 -5.75 -7.48
C VAL A 36 7.34 -6.29 -7.46
N GLY A 37 6.57 -5.86 -6.48
CA GLY A 37 5.14 -6.17 -6.38
C GLY A 37 4.34 -4.88 -6.30
N ARG A 38 3.24 -4.81 -7.04
CA ARG A 38 2.25 -3.72 -6.95
C ARG A 38 0.87 -4.31 -7.20
N THR A 39 -0.10 -3.93 -6.39
CA THR A 39 -1.49 -4.29 -6.63
C THR A 39 -2.43 -3.24 -6.05
N SER A 40 -3.50 -2.96 -6.78
CA SER A 40 -4.66 -2.26 -6.26
C SER A 40 -5.36 -3.11 -5.21
N VAL A 41 -6.10 -2.45 -4.32
CA VAL A 41 -6.90 -3.03 -3.24
C VAL A 41 -8.32 -2.49 -3.35
N SER A 42 -9.32 -3.35 -3.32
CA SER A 42 -10.71 -2.89 -3.36
C SER A 42 -11.17 -2.34 -2.01
N MET A 43 -12.15 -1.45 -2.10
CA MET A 43 -12.79 -0.81 -0.95
C MET A 43 -14.29 -0.63 -1.23
N ALA A 44 -15.09 -0.50 -0.16
CA ALA A 44 -16.55 -0.38 -0.26
C ALA A 44 -17.05 1.06 -0.46
N TRP A 45 -16.12 2.01 -0.42
CA TRP A 45 -16.23 3.46 -0.47
C TRP A 45 -16.48 4.16 -1.80
N VAL A 46 -16.44 5.49 -1.77
CA VAL A 46 -15.92 6.34 -2.86
C VAL A 46 -14.57 6.90 -2.38
N ILE A 47 -13.56 6.95 -3.25
CA ILE A 47 -12.28 7.59 -2.94
C ILE A 47 -12.50 9.11 -2.87
N PRO A 48 -12.15 9.78 -1.76
CA PRO A 48 -12.27 11.22 -1.66
C PRO A 48 -11.49 11.93 -2.78
N PRO A 49 -12.07 12.95 -3.45
CA PRO A 49 -11.39 13.64 -4.55
C PRO A 49 -10.04 14.27 -4.15
N GLY A 50 -9.88 14.62 -2.88
CA GLY A 50 -8.61 15.12 -2.34
C GLY A 50 -7.50 14.07 -2.37
N ALA A 51 -7.81 12.80 -2.08
CA ALA A 51 -6.86 11.70 -2.17
C ALA A 51 -6.56 11.40 -3.65
N SER A 52 -7.60 11.30 -4.50
CA SER A 52 -7.42 11.12 -5.95
C SER A 52 -6.62 12.27 -6.60
N ALA A 53 -6.68 13.49 -6.08
CA ALA A 53 -5.86 14.59 -6.58
C ALA A 53 -4.36 14.41 -6.30
N VAL A 54 -3.99 13.60 -5.29
CA VAL A 54 -2.60 13.28 -4.93
C VAL A 54 -2.11 12.06 -5.70
N HIS A 55 -2.79 10.93 -5.58
CA HIS A 55 -2.30 9.64 -6.10
C HIS A 55 -2.91 9.25 -7.46
N HIS A 56 -3.89 10.01 -7.96
CA HIS A 56 -4.55 9.80 -9.27
C HIS A 56 -5.29 8.47 -9.46
N ILE A 57 -5.64 7.80 -8.36
CA ILE A 57 -6.45 6.58 -8.35
C ILE A 57 -7.91 6.97 -8.16
N VAL A 58 -8.78 6.44 -9.01
CA VAL A 58 -10.22 6.64 -8.94
C VAL A 58 -10.95 5.33 -8.67
N ASP A 59 -12.23 5.40 -8.30
CA ASP A 59 -13.04 4.23 -7.93
C ASP A 59 -12.98 3.09 -8.98
N GLN A 60 -12.92 3.46 -10.26
CA GLN A 60 -12.87 2.50 -11.36
C GLN A 60 -11.57 1.67 -11.38
N ASP A 61 -10.45 2.23 -10.92
CA ASP A 61 -9.15 1.55 -10.90
C ASP A 61 -9.10 0.43 -9.85
N VAL A 62 -9.95 0.52 -8.81
CA VAL A 62 -10.00 -0.43 -7.69
C VAL A 62 -11.25 -1.31 -7.68
N ALA A 63 -12.22 -1.05 -8.57
CA ALA A 63 -13.53 -1.70 -8.57
C ALA A 63 -13.48 -3.24 -8.67
N ASN A 64 -12.49 -3.79 -9.37
CA ASN A 64 -12.30 -5.24 -9.55
C ASN A 64 -11.07 -5.78 -8.81
N ALA A 65 -10.46 -4.96 -7.94
CA ALA A 65 -9.31 -5.38 -7.18
C ALA A 65 -9.71 -6.36 -6.06
N PRO A 66 -8.82 -7.28 -5.65
CA PRO A 66 -9.03 -8.10 -4.46
C PRO A 66 -9.03 -7.22 -3.19
N PRO A 67 -9.71 -7.65 -2.11
CA PRO A 67 -9.65 -6.97 -0.82
C PRO A 67 -8.27 -7.11 -0.17
N PHE A 68 -7.97 -6.25 0.81
CA PHE A 68 -6.65 -6.13 1.43
C PHE A 68 -6.10 -7.46 1.98
N ASN A 69 -6.95 -8.22 2.68
CA ASN A 69 -6.61 -9.50 3.29
C ASN A 69 -6.18 -10.58 2.28
N GLU A 70 -6.58 -10.47 1.01
CA GLU A 70 -6.19 -11.41 -0.05
C GLU A 70 -4.83 -11.07 -0.69
N VAL A 71 -4.35 -9.83 -0.53
CA VAL A 71 -3.11 -9.37 -1.16
C VAL A 71 -1.95 -9.21 -0.20
N VAL A 72 -2.22 -8.87 1.06
CA VAL A 72 -1.18 -8.44 2.03
C VAL A 72 -0.10 -9.51 2.24
N ASP A 73 -0.45 -10.79 2.15
CA ASP A 73 0.49 -11.89 2.36
C ASP A 73 1.64 -11.90 1.34
N ARG A 74 1.44 -11.35 0.14
CA ARG A 74 2.50 -11.21 -0.89
C ARG A 74 3.60 -10.24 -0.45
N PHE A 75 3.28 -9.32 0.45
CA PHE A 75 4.18 -8.25 0.91
C PHE A 75 4.83 -8.59 2.26
N LYS A 76 4.43 -9.69 2.91
CA LYS A 76 5.00 -10.18 4.17
C LYS A 76 6.38 -10.86 3.98
N GLY A 77 7.08 -11.08 5.10
CA GLY A 77 8.28 -11.93 5.16
C GLY A 77 9.63 -11.24 4.99
N ALA A 78 9.69 -9.89 4.96
CA ALA A 78 10.96 -9.17 4.99
C ALA A 78 11.51 -9.06 6.43
N ASP A 79 12.84 -8.99 6.56
CA ASP A 79 13.49 -8.75 7.87
C ASP A 79 13.33 -7.29 8.31
N PHE A 80 13.33 -6.37 7.34
CA PHE A 80 13.14 -4.95 7.56
C PHE A 80 12.21 -4.36 6.50
N TYR A 81 11.27 -3.54 6.94
CA TYR A 81 10.43 -2.70 6.09
C TYR A 81 10.94 -1.27 6.14
N VAL A 82 10.98 -0.62 4.98
CA VAL A 82 11.43 0.77 4.82
C VAL A 82 10.35 1.52 4.07
N ALA A 83 9.99 2.69 4.57
CA ALA A 83 9.11 3.64 3.89
C ALA A 83 9.58 5.06 4.23
N HIS A 84 9.23 6.03 3.40
CA HIS A 84 9.68 7.40 3.60
C HIS A 84 9.08 8.03 4.88
N ASN A 85 7.84 7.68 5.20
CA ASN A 85 7.14 8.07 6.41
C ASN A 85 6.62 6.83 7.17
N CYS A 86 7.51 5.93 7.58
CA CYS A 86 7.15 4.60 8.07
C CYS A 86 6.11 4.53 9.21
N GLU A 87 5.90 5.62 9.95
CA GLU A 87 4.83 5.71 10.94
C GLU A 87 3.43 5.66 10.30
N PHE A 88 3.29 6.26 9.11
CA PHE A 88 2.07 6.23 8.30
C PHE A 88 1.72 4.82 7.83
N GLU A 89 2.63 4.13 7.15
CA GLU A 89 2.37 2.75 6.70
C GLU A 89 2.08 1.85 7.90
N ARG A 90 2.88 2.00 8.97
CA ARG A 90 2.71 1.21 10.19
C ARG A 90 1.35 1.42 10.84
N SER A 91 0.83 2.65 10.88
CA SER A 91 -0.47 2.94 11.49
C SER A 91 -1.61 2.29 10.71
N PHE A 92 -1.56 2.33 9.38
CA PHE A 92 -2.52 1.65 8.51
C PHE A 92 -2.43 0.13 8.64
N PHE A 93 -1.24 -0.46 8.60
CA PHE A 93 -1.09 -1.91 8.77
C PHE A 93 -1.55 -2.42 10.15
N ALA A 94 -1.44 -1.59 11.20
CA ALA A 94 -1.88 -1.95 12.54
C ALA A 94 -3.41 -1.87 12.74
N ALA A 95 -4.12 -1.17 11.85
CA ALA A 95 -5.57 -0.99 11.90
C ALA A 95 -6.38 -2.00 11.06
N GLN A 96 -5.69 -2.89 10.33
CA GLN A 96 -6.30 -3.94 9.50
C GLN A 96 -6.66 -5.20 10.30
#